data_AF-A0A2E6DY68-F1
#
_entry.id   AF-A0A2E6DY68-F1
#
_cell.length_a   1.000
_cell.length_b   1.000
_cell.length_c   1.000
_cell.angle_alpha   90.00
_cell.angle_beta   90.00
_cell.angle_gamma   90.00
#
_symmetry.space_group_name_H-M   'P 1'
#
loop_
_entity.id
_entity.type
_entity.pdbx_description
1 polymer ?
#
loop_
_entity_poly.entity_id
_entity_poly.type
_entity_poly.pdbx_seq_one_letter_code
_entity_poly.pdbx_strand_id
1 'polypeptide(L)'
;MRYIIIICIYFLYSVGYVNSQNFEKCSSNNNSFEIDECLKKLKSKLMNKDIKLIIHSTDNSLYKNKNIFLNICGKNINRYKYTDRDGHLNIKLDSKYLVNCKAKIDVNIISEFGLCPKGKYAKATWSSLELNDLTYFSCSN
;
A
#
# COMPACT_ATOMS: atom_id res chain seq x y z
N MET A 1 -31.67 18.26 -29.72
CA MET A 1 -31.63 17.08 -28.83
C MET A 1 -30.87 15.86 -29.42
N ARG A 2 -29.89 16.04 -30.33
CA ARG A 2 -29.04 14.93 -30.83
C ARG A 2 -27.61 14.94 -30.24
N TYR A 3 -27.11 16.10 -29.84
CA TYR A 3 -25.73 16.25 -29.36
C TYR A 3 -25.52 15.95 -27.87
N ILE A 4 -26.60 15.97 -27.05
CA ILE A 4 -26.51 15.67 -25.61
C ILE A 4 -26.24 14.17 -25.36
N ILE A 5 -26.74 13.30 -26.23
CA ILE A 5 -26.59 11.84 -26.10
C ILE A 5 -25.13 11.41 -26.37
N ILE A 6 -24.43 12.09 -27.29
CA ILE A 6 -23.05 11.77 -27.67
C ILE A 6 -22.07 12.09 -26.53
N ILE A 7 -22.32 13.16 -25.77
CA ILE A 7 -21.48 13.57 -24.64
C ILE A 7 -21.59 12.56 -23.48
N CYS A 8 -22.79 12.03 -23.21
CA CYS A 8 -22.98 11.03 -22.17
C CYS A 8 -22.27 9.70 -22.47
N ILE A 9 -22.20 9.30 -23.74
CA ILE A 9 -21.53 8.06 -24.15
C ILE A 9 -20.01 8.20 -24.04
N TYR A 10 -19.44 9.36 -24.39
CA TYR A 10 -18.00 9.61 -24.23
C TYR A 10 -17.55 9.62 -22.77
N PHE A 11 -18.40 10.09 -21.85
CA PHE A 11 -18.11 10.10 -20.42
C PHE A 11 -18.20 8.70 -19.77
N LEU A 12 -18.98 7.78 -20.35
CA LEU A 12 -19.08 6.39 -19.89
C LEU A 12 -17.87 5.53 -20.31
N TYR A 13 -17.17 5.89 -21.38
CA TYR A 13 -15.96 5.17 -21.83
C TYR A 13 -14.68 5.61 -21.13
N SER A 14 -14.68 6.73 -20.41
CA SER A 14 -13.51 7.21 -19.66
C SER A 14 -13.47 6.73 -18.20
N VAL A 15 -14.32 5.75 -17.82
CA VAL A 15 -14.11 4.97 -16.59
C VAL A 15 -12.84 4.16 -16.79
N GLY A 16 -11.70 4.83 -16.53
CA GLY A 16 -10.39 4.26 -16.64
C GLY A 16 -10.38 2.96 -15.87
N TYR A 17 -10.08 1.88 -16.58
CA TYR A 17 -9.64 0.63 -16.00
C TYR A 17 -8.54 0.95 -14.99
N VAL A 18 -8.91 1.02 -13.71
CA VAL A 18 -7.95 0.95 -12.62
C VAL A 18 -7.46 -0.49 -12.62
N ASN A 19 -6.44 -0.76 -13.43
CA ASN A 19 -5.74 -2.03 -13.43
C ASN A 19 -5.07 -2.18 -12.05
N SER A 20 -5.79 -2.80 -11.11
CA SER A 20 -5.16 -3.47 -9.98
C SER A 20 -4.22 -4.52 -10.57
N GLN A 21 -2.92 -4.25 -10.56
CA GLN A 21 -1.93 -5.21 -10.99
C GLN A 21 -1.90 -6.31 -9.94
N ASN A 22 -2.61 -7.41 -10.18
CA ASN A 22 -2.50 -8.62 -9.37
C ASN A 22 -1.08 -9.18 -9.55
N PHE A 23 -0.19 -8.87 -8.61
CA PHE A 23 1.14 -9.45 -8.57
C PHE A 23 1.03 -10.90 -8.08
N GLU A 24 1.71 -11.82 -8.76
CA GLU A 24 1.77 -13.21 -8.34
C GLU A 24 2.50 -13.32 -6.99
N LYS A 25 1.83 -13.89 -5.99
CA LYS A 25 2.38 -14.11 -4.65
C LYS A 25 3.43 -15.22 -4.70
N CYS A 26 4.54 -15.02 -3.99
CA CYS A 26 5.53 -16.08 -3.82
C CYS A 26 4.94 -17.22 -2.97
N SER A 27 5.01 -18.44 -3.49
CA SER A 27 4.51 -19.64 -2.82
C SER A 27 5.18 -19.85 -1.46
N SER A 28 4.37 -20.06 -0.42
CA SER A 28 4.84 -20.39 0.94
C SER A 28 5.36 -21.82 1.06
N ASN A 29 5.10 -22.68 0.07
CA ASN A 29 5.51 -24.08 0.08
C ASN A 29 6.93 -24.29 -0.47
N ASN A 30 7.53 -23.23 -1.00
CA ASN A 30 8.86 -23.25 -1.58
C ASN A 30 9.93 -23.23 -0.49
N ASN A 31 11.13 -23.71 -0.81
CA ASN A 31 12.26 -23.57 0.11
C ASN A 31 12.74 -22.10 0.19
N SER A 32 13.60 -21.81 1.17
CA SER A 32 14.08 -20.44 1.42
C SER A 32 14.80 -19.80 0.23
N PHE A 33 15.52 -20.61 -0.58
CA PHE A 33 16.22 -20.14 -1.77
C PHE A 33 15.23 -19.72 -2.88
N GLU A 34 14.24 -20.56 -3.15
CA GLU A 34 13.19 -20.29 -4.14
C GLU A 34 12.31 -19.09 -3.76
N ILE A 35 12.02 -18.93 -2.46
CA ILE A 35 11.29 -17.75 -1.96
C ILE A 35 12.13 -16.49 -2.20
N ASP A 36 13.42 -16.51 -1.90
CA ASP A 36 14.31 -15.36 -2.12
C ASP A 36 14.41 -14.99 -3.61
N GLU A 37 14.56 -15.97 -4.49
CA GLU A 37 14.54 -15.76 -5.95
C GLU A 37 13.21 -15.15 -6.43
N CYS A 38 12.09 -15.70 -5.96
CA CYS A 38 10.77 -15.16 -6.28
C CYS A 38 10.62 -13.71 -5.82
N LEU A 39 11.01 -13.41 -4.58
CA LEU A 39 10.95 -12.06 -4.02
C LEU A 39 11.85 -11.07 -4.75
N LYS A 40 13.04 -11.49 -5.21
CA LYS A 40 13.91 -10.67 -6.07
C LYS A 40 13.22 -10.29 -7.38
N LYS A 41 12.58 -11.27 -8.04
CA LYS A 41 11.82 -11.05 -9.28
C LYS A 41 10.62 -10.13 -9.02
N LEU A 42 9.89 -10.35 -7.93
CA LEU A 42 8.75 -9.54 -7.54
C LEU A 42 9.16 -8.09 -7.21
N LYS A 43 10.25 -7.90 -6.46
CA LYS A 43 10.80 -6.57 -6.17
C LYS A 43 11.12 -5.79 -7.44
N SER A 44 11.71 -6.44 -8.44
CA SER A 44 11.98 -5.82 -9.74
C SER A 44 10.69 -5.35 -10.42
N LYS A 45 9.64 -6.17 -10.41
CA LYS A 45 8.31 -5.82 -10.95
C LYS A 45 7.64 -4.68 -10.19
N LEU A 46 7.82 -4.62 -8.88
CA LEU A 46 7.27 -3.59 -7.99
C LEU A 46 8.05 -2.27 -8.04
N MET A 47 9.25 -2.26 -8.63
CA MET A 47 10.07 -1.07 -8.68
C MET A 47 9.39 0.04 -9.49
N ASN A 48 9.27 1.21 -8.87
CA ASN A 48 8.58 2.39 -9.41
C ASN A 48 7.08 2.18 -9.70
N LYS A 49 6.46 1.14 -9.12
CA LYS A 49 5.01 0.94 -9.14
C LYS A 49 4.37 1.59 -7.92
N ASP A 50 3.10 1.93 -8.10
CA ASP A 50 2.23 2.31 -7.00
C ASP A 50 1.52 1.06 -6.46
N ILE A 51 1.54 0.91 -5.14
CA ILE A 51 0.68 -0.04 -4.42
C ILE A 51 -0.45 0.74 -3.78
N LYS A 52 -1.65 0.16 -3.79
CA LYS A 52 -2.86 0.74 -3.19
C LYS A 52 -3.28 -0.14 -2.02
N LEU A 53 -3.30 0.43 -0.83
CA LEU A 53 -3.69 -0.27 0.39
C LEU A 53 -4.99 0.30 0.94
N ILE A 54 -5.82 -0.52 1.58
CA ILE A 54 -6.97 -0.11 2.36
C ILE A 54 -6.59 -0.19 3.84
N ILE A 55 -6.56 0.96 4.50
CA ILE A 55 -6.10 1.05 5.89
C ILE A 55 -7.30 1.03 6.84
N HIS A 56 -7.23 0.16 7.82
CA HIS A 56 -8.19 0.07 8.92
C HIS A 56 -7.54 0.56 10.22
N SER A 57 -8.35 1.24 11.02
CA SER A 57 -8.05 1.68 12.38
C SER A 57 -8.00 0.48 13.35
N THR A 58 -7.63 0.73 14.60
CA THR A 58 -7.53 -0.29 15.67
C THR A 58 -8.88 -0.89 16.08
N ASP A 59 -9.97 -0.20 15.76
CA ASP A 59 -11.36 -0.65 15.95
C ASP A 59 -11.96 -1.30 14.69
N ASN A 60 -11.12 -1.63 13.70
CA ASN A 60 -11.50 -2.17 12.38
C ASN A 60 -12.35 -1.23 11.52
N SER A 61 -12.56 0.03 11.91
CA SER A 61 -13.15 1.03 11.02
C SER A 61 -12.15 1.46 9.93
N LEU A 62 -12.63 1.99 8.81
CA LEU A 62 -11.75 2.52 7.77
C LEU A 62 -11.03 3.77 8.29
N TYR A 63 -9.70 3.79 8.17
CA TYR A 63 -8.86 4.91 8.57
C TYR A 63 -8.81 5.96 7.46
N LYS A 64 -9.84 6.81 7.41
CA LYS A 64 -10.12 7.74 6.31
C LYS A 64 -9.63 9.14 6.61
N ASN A 65 -9.20 9.84 5.58
CA ASN A 65 -8.93 11.27 5.66
C ASN A 65 -7.87 11.65 6.73
N LYS A 66 -6.85 10.82 6.91
CA LYS A 66 -5.83 10.99 7.96
C LYS A 66 -4.40 10.96 7.42
N ASN A 67 -3.51 11.62 8.15
CA ASN A 67 -2.08 11.58 7.87
C ASN A 67 -1.49 10.19 8.16
N ILE A 68 -0.50 9.84 7.35
CA ILE A 68 0.27 8.60 7.43
C ILE A 68 1.76 8.93 7.31
N PHE A 69 2.55 8.32 8.19
CA PHE A 69 4.00 8.29 8.09
C PHE A 69 4.45 6.92 7.61
N LEU A 70 5.45 6.89 6.74
CA LEU A 70 5.94 5.66 6.13
C LEU A 70 7.41 5.45 6.42
N ASN A 71 7.77 4.20 6.67
CA ASN A 71 9.12 3.70 6.65
C ASN A 71 9.20 2.51 5.70
N ILE A 72 9.97 2.62 4.62
CA ILE A 72 10.17 1.55 3.65
C ILE A 72 11.56 0.96 3.87
N CYS A 73 11.61 -0.33 4.20
CA CYS A 73 12.85 -1.09 4.41
C CYS A 73 13.83 -0.39 5.36
N GLY A 74 13.33 0.14 6.47
CA GLY A 74 14.11 0.83 7.50
C GLY A 74 14.33 2.31 7.23
N LYS A 75 14.01 2.85 6.04
CA LYS A 75 14.17 4.27 5.72
C LYS A 75 12.84 5.03 5.83
N ASN A 76 12.85 6.07 6.66
CA ASN A 76 11.72 7.00 6.77
C ASN A 76 11.53 7.78 5.46
N ILE A 77 10.28 7.92 5.04
CA ILE A 77 9.91 8.77 3.92
C ILE A 77 9.53 10.14 4.48
N ASN A 78 10.32 11.16 4.13
CA ASN A 78 10.12 12.54 4.60
C ASN A 78 8.95 13.28 3.90
N ARG A 79 8.05 12.55 3.24
CA ARG A 79 6.88 13.11 2.57
C ARG A 79 5.64 12.58 3.25
N TYR A 80 4.78 13.49 3.71
CA TYR A 80 3.49 13.15 4.24
C TYR A 80 2.67 12.36 3.22
N LYS A 81 2.02 11.32 3.72
CA LYS A 81 1.01 10.56 2.99
C LYS A 81 -0.32 10.72 3.69
N TYR A 82 -1.38 10.45 2.98
CA TYR A 82 -2.73 10.66 3.44
C TYR A 82 -3.63 9.55 2.92
N THR A 83 -4.54 9.06 3.76
CA THR A 83 -5.60 8.15 3.32
C THR A 83 -6.77 8.93 2.75
N ASP A 84 -7.33 8.47 1.63
CA ASP A 84 -8.49 9.13 1.04
C ASP A 84 -9.79 8.89 1.86
N ARG A 85 -10.91 9.40 1.33
CA ARG A 85 -12.26 9.25 1.93
C ARG A 85 -12.75 7.81 2.04
N ASP A 86 -12.11 6.90 1.32
CA ASP A 86 -12.43 5.48 1.26
C ASP A 86 -11.41 4.65 2.06
N GLY A 87 -10.43 5.31 2.68
CA GLY A 87 -9.38 4.67 3.49
C GLY A 87 -8.22 4.16 2.65
N HIS A 88 -8.14 4.54 1.36
CA HIS A 88 -7.06 4.10 0.50
C HIS A 88 -5.78 4.92 0.71
N LEU A 89 -4.65 4.22 0.67
CA LEU A 89 -3.31 4.77 0.71
C LEU A 89 -2.53 4.35 -0.54
N ASN A 90 -2.11 5.32 -1.34
CA ASN A 90 -1.25 5.08 -2.51
C ASN A 90 0.23 5.30 -2.16
N ILE A 91 1.03 4.24 -2.27
CA ILE A 91 2.45 4.25 -1.97
C ILE A 91 3.24 3.97 -3.25
N LYS A 92 4.05 4.94 -3.68
CA LYS A 92 5.01 4.74 -4.76
C LYS A 92 6.26 4.07 -4.22
N LEU A 93 6.55 2.87 -4.69
CA LEU A 93 7.77 2.13 -4.35
C LEU A 93 8.94 2.63 -5.21
N ASP A 94 9.36 3.87 -4.93
CA ASP A 94 10.46 4.53 -5.63
C ASP A 94 11.76 3.73 -5.47
N SER A 95 12.46 3.52 -6.58
CA SER A 95 13.77 2.85 -6.65
C SER A 95 14.73 3.29 -5.54
N LYS A 96 14.78 4.59 -5.20
CA LYS A 96 15.69 5.12 -4.17
C LYS A 96 15.47 4.52 -2.78
N TYR A 97 14.23 4.11 -2.47
CA TYR A 97 13.91 3.43 -1.21
C TYR A 97 14.18 1.94 -1.34
N LEU A 98 13.80 1.34 -2.47
CA LEU A 98 13.92 -0.09 -2.72
C LEU A 98 15.36 -0.61 -2.84
N VAL A 99 16.32 0.22 -3.24
CA VAL A 99 17.75 -0.15 -3.26
C VAL A 99 18.23 -0.66 -1.90
N ASN A 100 17.63 -0.20 -0.80
CA ASN A 100 18.00 -0.60 0.57
C ASN A 100 17.20 -1.81 1.08
N CYS A 101 16.15 -2.21 0.38
CA CYS A 101 15.45 -3.44 0.69
C CYS A 101 16.33 -4.63 0.33
N LYS A 102 16.20 -5.73 1.06
CA LYS A 102 16.62 -7.06 0.57
C LYS A 102 15.68 -7.49 -0.57
N ALA A 103 15.52 -8.79 -0.82
CA ALA A 103 14.52 -9.31 -1.75
C ALA A 103 13.09 -8.95 -1.27
N LYS A 104 12.82 -9.18 0.02
CA LYS A 104 11.57 -8.79 0.67
C LYS A 104 11.48 -7.27 0.85
N ILE A 105 10.35 -6.69 0.46
CA ILE A 105 10.01 -5.29 0.72
C ILE A 105 9.05 -5.25 1.89
N ASP A 106 9.44 -4.54 2.95
CA ASP A 106 8.58 -4.26 4.10
C ASP A 106 8.30 -2.75 4.16
N VAL A 107 7.02 -2.41 4.33
CA VAL A 107 6.53 -1.05 4.48
C VAL A 107 5.85 -0.94 5.84
N ASN A 108 6.48 -0.21 6.75
CA ASN A 108 5.88 0.14 8.03
C ASN A 108 5.07 1.42 7.87
N ILE A 109 3.80 1.32 8.23
CA ILE A 109 2.80 2.37 8.18
C ILE A 109 2.54 2.80 9.61
N ILE A 110 2.64 4.09 9.87
CA ILE A 110 2.53 4.68 11.20
C ILE A 110 1.42 5.72 11.16
N SER A 111 0.48 5.63 12.09
CA SER A 111 -0.63 6.57 12.20
C SER A 111 -0.19 7.91 12.79
N GLU A 112 -1.11 8.86 12.85
CA GLU A 112 -0.95 10.00 13.75
C GLU A 112 -1.02 9.57 15.23
N PHE A 113 -0.55 10.44 16.13
CA PHE A 113 -0.68 10.24 17.56
C PHE A 113 -2.14 10.26 18.00
N GLY A 114 -2.45 9.55 19.09
CA GLY A 114 -3.80 9.50 19.67
C GLY A 114 -4.67 8.36 19.16
N LEU A 115 -4.20 7.57 18.19
CA LEU A 115 -4.91 6.35 17.77
C LEU A 115 -4.83 5.24 18.83
N CYS A 116 -3.78 5.25 19.64
CA CYS A 116 -3.58 4.29 20.72
C CYS A 116 -3.68 4.95 22.11
N PRO A 117 -3.92 4.16 23.18
CA PRO A 117 -3.95 4.66 24.55
C PRO A 117 -2.73 5.48 24.93
N LYS A 118 -2.90 6.41 25.87
CA LYS A 118 -1.84 7.34 26.35
C LYS A 118 -1.30 8.25 25.24
N GLY A 119 -2.10 8.54 24.20
CA GLY A 119 -1.72 9.42 23.10
C GLY A 119 -0.71 8.81 22.13
N LYS A 120 -0.43 7.49 22.21
CA LYS A 120 0.52 6.82 21.31
C LYS A 120 -0.03 6.73 19.88
N TYR A 121 0.87 6.57 18.90
CA TYR A 121 0.50 6.17 17.53
C TYR A 121 0.28 4.66 17.44
N ALA A 122 -0.39 4.21 16.38
CA ALA A 122 -0.49 2.81 16.00
C ALA A 122 0.45 2.48 14.83
N LYS A 123 0.73 1.19 14.64
CA LYS A 123 1.57 0.66 13.57
C LYS A 123 0.85 -0.42 12.79
N ALA A 124 1.15 -0.48 11.50
CA ALA A 124 0.79 -1.58 10.64
C ALA A 124 1.95 -1.88 9.68
N THR A 125 2.01 -3.09 9.15
CA THR A 125 3.08 -3.50 8.24
C THR A 125 2.47 -4.15 7.02
N TRP A 126 2.91 -3.68 5.86
CA TRP A 126 2.69 -4.35 4.58
C TRP A 126 3.99 -5.01 4.13
N SER A 127 3.87 -6.19 3.51
CA SER A 127 5.02 -7.00 3.07
C SER A 127 4.77 -7.52 1.66
N SER A 128 5.79 -7.46 0.81
CA SER A 128 5.75 -8.07 -0.53
C SER A 128 5.63 -9.59 -0.50
N LEU A 129 5.85 -10.23 0.65
CA LEU A 129 5.59 -11.66 0.81
C LEU A 129 4.09 -11.95 0.84
N GLU A 130 3.30 -11.11 1.52
CA GLU A 130 1.87 -11.34 1.71
C GLU A 130 1.01 -10.76 0.59
N LEU A 131 1.42 -9.60 0.03
CA LEU A 131 0.68 -8.86 -0.99
C LEU A 131 -0.79 -8.59 -0.62
N ASN A 132 -1.09 -8.43 0.67
CA ASN A 132 -2.44 -8.09 1.12
C ASN A 132 -2.69 -6.60 0.95
N ASP A 133 -3.74 -6.23 0.25
CA ASP A 133 -4.15 -4.83 0.10
C ASP A 133 -4.80 -4.29 1.38
N LEU A 134 -5.34 -5.16 2.24
CA LEU A 134 -5.92 -4.78 3.53
C LEU A 134 -4.83 -4.70 4.60
N THR A 135 -4.76 -3.57 5.28
CA THR A 135 -3.79 -3.33 6.35
C THR A 135 -4.50 -2.78 7.58
N TYR A 136 -4.18 -3.31 8.76
CA TYR A 136 -4.85 -2.99 10.02
C TYR A 136 -3.85 -2.37 10.99
N PHE A 137 -4.20 -1.21 11.54
CA PHE A 137 -3.45 -0.63 12.63
C PHE A 137 -3.61 -1.44 13.90
N SER A 138 -2.50 -1.59 14.61
CA SER A 138 -2.43 -2.20 15.92
C SER A 138 -1.65 -1.31 16.86
N CYS A 139 -2.05 -1.30 18.13
CA CYS A 139 -1.26 -0.67 19.17
C CYS A 139 -0.14 -1.62 19.56
N SER A 140 1.11 -1.16 19.41
CA SER A 140 2.24 -1.82 20.06
C SER A 140 2.10 -1.59 21.57
N ASN A 141 2.14 -2.66 22.36
CA ASN A 141 2.14 -2.56 23.82
C ASN A 141 3.34 -1.73 24.31
#